data_AF-A0A814HY33-F1
#
_entry.id   AF-A0A814HY33-F1
#
_cell.length_a   1.000
_cell.length_b   1.000
_cell.length_c   1.000
_cell.angle_alpha   90.00
_cell.angle_beta   90.00
_cell.angle_gamma   90.00
#
_symmetry.space_group_name_H-M   'P 1'
#
loop_
_entity.id
_entity.type
_entity.pdbx_description
1 polymer ?
#
loop_
_entity_poly.entity_id
_entity_poly.type
_entity_poly.pdbx_seq_one_letter_code
_entity_poly.pdbx_strand_id
1 'polypeptide(L)'
;MWSLKQAIEISKRNKGCTYVCSLDASKVFDKVNRTILWKQLIQNKISPYVILSLINYYNDSFLLVNNKNSYSMSFKPTTGVKQGGKCSPKLFSISLEPLLEIISQTEIGIIIDKIKIDIIAYEDDVLLVSSTKNSLQKFLDLVTKFGEDFEIQFNPIKKTLQCL
;
A
#
# COMPACT_ATOMS: atom_id res chain seq x y z
N MET A 1 -10.22 8.22 11.67
CA MET A 1 -9.77 8.18 10.26
C MET A 1 -8.75 9.28 10.06
N TRP A 2 -7.46 8.94 10.23
CA TRP A 2 -6.33 9.89 10.15
C TRP A 2 -6.24 10.50 8.74
N SER A 3 -6.45 9.66 7.73
CA SER A 3 -6.38 10.00 6.31
C SER A 3 -7.31 11.14 5.87
N LEU A 4 -8.51 11.24 6.46
CA LEU A 4 -9.42 12.36 6.19
C LEU A 4 -8.92 13.69 6.78
N LYS A 5 -8.34 13.66 7.99
CA LYS A 5 -7.77 14.87 8.59
C LYS A 5 -6.60 15.38 7.77
N GLN A 6 -5.73 14.46 7.33
CA GLN A 6 -4.58 14.78 6.50
C GLN A 6 -5.01 15.39 5.16
N ALA A 7 -5.99 14.79 4.47
CA ALA A 7 -6.55 15.33 3.24
C ALA A 7 -7.09 16.77 3.40
N ILE A 8 -7.79 17.04 4.50
CA ILE A 8 -8.34 18.38 4.79
C ILE A 8 -7.21 19.38 5.07
N GLU A 9 -6.19 19.02 5.84
CA GLU A 9 -5.05 19.91 6.11
C GLU A 9 -4.29 20.27 4.84
N ILE A 10 -4.09 19.29 3.96
CA ILE A 10 -3.44 19.47 2.66
C ILE A 10 -4.25 20.46 1.82
N SER A 11 -5.57 20.28 1.73
CA SER A 11 -6.39 21.20 0.97
C SER A 11 -6.43 22.61 1.56
N LYS A 12 -6.44 22.75 2.90
CA LYS A 12 -6.39 24.08 3.54
C LYS A 12 -5.09 24.83 3.27
N ARG A 13 -3.97 24.12 3.17
CA ARG A 13 -2.66 24.71 2.86
C ARG A 13 -2.52 25.03 1.38
N ASN A 14 -3.15 24.23 0.52
CA ASN A 14 -3.22 24.51 -0.89
C ASN A 14 -4.21 25.65 -1.16
N LYS A 15 -3.83 26.66 -1.95
CA LYS A 15 -4.72 27.79 -2.28
C LYS A 15 -5.67 27.48 -3.45
N GLY A 16 -5.76 26.22 -3.89
CA GLY A 16 -6.53 25.77 -5.04
C GLY A 16 -7.19 24.41 -4.82
N CYS A 17 -7.99 23.97 -5.79
CA CYS A 17 -8.67 22.68 -5.73
C CYS A 17 -7.68 21.52 -5.53
N THR A 18 -7.95 20.70 -4.52
CA THR A 18 -7.21 19.47 -4.23
C THR A 18 -8.15 18.29 -4.35
N TYR A 19 -7.77 17.26 -5.08
CA TYR A 19 -8.50 16.01 -5.20
C TYR A 19 -7.73 14.92 -4.48
N VAL A 20 -8.41 14.18 -3.61
CA VAL A 20 -7.80 13.10 -2.82
C VAL A 20 -8.56 11.79 -3.01
N CYS A 21 -7.83 10.72 -3.28
CA CYS A 21 -8.38 9.36 -3.25
C CYS A 21 -7.72 8.55 -2.14
N SER A 22 -8.54 7.94 -1.29
CA SER A 22 -8.07 6.97 -0.32
C SER A 22 -8.17 5.57 -0.93
N LEU A 23 -7.04 4.87 -0.93
CA LEU A 23 -6.92 3.46 -1.21
C LEU A 23 -6.83 2.73 0.13
N ASP A 24 -7.65 1.69 0.27
CA ASP A 24 -7.54 0.77 1.38
C ASP A 24 -6.54 -0.32 1.03
N ALA A 25 -5.42 -0.31 1.75
CA ALA A 25 -4.40 -1.33 1.64
C ALA A 25 -4.48 -2.38 2.76
N SER A 26 -5.48 -2.32 3.65
CA SER A 26 -5.64 -3.30 4.74
C SER A 26 -5.77 -4.74 4.21
N LYS A 27 -6.46 -4.93 3.07
CA LYS A 27 -6.56 -6.25 2.41
C LYS A 27 -5.33 -6.63 1.59
N VAL A 28 -4.38 -5.71 1.39
CA VAL A 28 -3.15 -6.00 0.67
C VAL A 28 -2.24 -6.88 1.51
N PHE A 29 -2.22 -6.71 2.84
CA PHE A 29 -1.42 -7.54 3.74
C PHE A 29 -1.62 -9.04 3.49
N ASP A 30 -2.85 -9.50 3.28
CA ASP A 30 -3.14 -10.93 3.08
C ASP A 30 -2.85 -11.41 1.65
N LYS A 31 -2.64 -10.49 0.70
CA LYS A 31 -2.51 -10.76 -0.73
C LYS A 31 -1.12 -10.54 -1.29
N VAL A 32 -0.18 -9.96 -0.53
CA VAL A 32 1.20 -9.76 -0.99
C VAL A 32 1.78 -11.05 -1.56
N ASN A 33 2.22 -11.03 -2.81
CA ASN A 33 2.94 -12.16 -3.40
C ASN A 33 4.33 -12.27 -2.75
N ARG A 34 4.56 -13.36 -2.01
CA ARG A 34 5.81 -13.57 -1.27
C ARG A 34 7.02 -13.72 -2.18
N THR A 35 6.86 -14.33 -3.36
CA THR A 35 7.94 -14.48 -4.33
C THR A 35 8.44 -13.13 -4.81
N ILE A 36 7.53 -12.20 -5.08
CA ILE A 36 7.86 -10.82 -5.48
C ILE A 36 8.51 -10.08 -4.30
N LEU A 37 7.95 -10.22 -3.09
CA LEU A 37 8.52 -9.63 -1.88
C LEU A 37 9.96 -10.10 -1.62
N TRP A 38 10.25 -11.39 -1.76
CA TRP A 38 11.61 -11.92 -1.60
C TRP A 38 12.58 -11.36 -2.62
N LYS A 39 12.15 -11.20 -3.88
CA LYS A 39 12.97 -10.53 -4.91
C LYS A 39 13.26 -9.07 -4.53
N GLN A 40 12.26 -8.34 -4.03
CA GLN A 40 12.44 -6.96 -3.55
C GLN A 40 13.43 -6.89 -2.38
N LEU A 41 13.38 -7.82 -1.41
CA LEU A 41 14.36 -7.86 -0.32
C LEU A 41 15.80 -8.07 -0.82
N ILE A 42 15.98 -8.92 -1.82
CA ILE A 42 17.27 -9.15 -2.47
C ILE A 42 17.76 -7.87 -3.15
N GLN A 43 16.89 -7.19 -3.90
CA GLN A 43 17.21 -5.93 -4.58
C GLN A 43 17.57 -4.82 -3.58
N ASN A 44 16.88 -4.78 -2.44
CA ASN A 44 17.17 -3.88 -1.32
C ASN A 44 18.38 -4.28 -0.48
N LYS A 45 19.18 -5.25 -0.94
CA LYS A 45 20.44 -5.69 -0.31
C LYS A 45 20.27 -6.13 1.15
N ILE A 46 19.10 -6.66 1.50
CA ILE A 46 18.86 -7.26 2.81
C ILE A 46 19.69 -8.53 2.93
N SER A 47 20.26 -8.78 4.12
CA SER A 47 21.11 -9.93 4.37
C SER A 47 20.43 -11.25 3.96
N PRO A 48 21.10 -12.14 3.20
CA PRO A 48 20.56 -13.43 2.81
C PRO A 48 20.09 -14.28 4.00
N TYR A 49 20.77 -14.18 5.16
CA TYR A 49 20.39 -14.88 6.38
C TYR A 49 19.03 -14.42 6.92
N VAL A 50 18.73 -13.12 6.82
CA VAL A 50 17.43 -12.56 7.22
C VAL A 50 16.35 -13.02 6.25
N ILE A 51 16.62 -13.00 4.95
CA ILE A 51 15.68 -13.45 3.92
C ILE A 51 15.35 -14.94 4.11
N LEU A 52 16.36 -15.79 4.32
CA LEU A 52 16.16 -17.22 4.59
C LEU A 52 15.36 -17.45 5.87
N SER A 53 15.65 -16.70 6.93
CA SER A 53 14.89 -16.77 8.18
C SER A 53 13.42 -16.39 7.99
N LEU A 54 13.13 -15.36 7.19
CA LEU A 54 11.77 -14.98 6.84
C LEU A 54 11.08 -16.05 6.00
N ILE A 55 11.74 -16.61 4.98
CA ILE A 55 11.18 -17.69 4.15
C ILE A 55 10.78 -18.89 5.02
N ASN A 56 11.67 -19.35 5.89
CA ASN A 56 11.39 -20.46 6.80
C ASN A 56 10.24 -20.13 7.76
N TYR A 57 10.28 -18.94 8.38
CA TYR A 57 9.22 -18.47 9.27
C TYR A 57 7.84 -18.49 8.60
N TYR A 58 7.74 -18.07 7.32
CA TYR A 58 6.48 -18.08 6.59
C TYR A 58 6.08 -19.47 6.06
N ASN A 59 7.02 -20.34 5.70
CA ASN A 59 6.75 -21.70 5.20
C ASN A 59 6.32 -22.69 6.30
N ASP A 60 6.77 -22.47 7.53
CA ASP A 60 6.41 -23.27 8.71
C ASP A 60 5.12 -22.77 9.37
N SER A 61 4.46 -21.78 8.77
CA SER A 61 3.23 -21.21 9.29
C SER A 61 1.99 -21.87 8.71
N PHE A 62 1.01 -22.10 9.57
CA PHE A 62 -0.31 -22.59 9.20
C PHE A 62 -1.37 -21.57 9.63
N LEU A 63 -2.46 -21.49 8.87
CA LEU A 63 -3.64 -20.70 9.18
C LEU A 63 -4.84 -21.60 9.46
N LEU A 64 -5.69 -21.13 10.35
CA LEU A 64 -6.98 -21.69 10.71
C LEU A 64 -7.99 -20.55 10.69
N VAL A 65 -9.11 -20.72 10.00
CA VAL A 65 -10.18 -19.73 9.98
C VAL A 65 -11.19 -20.11 11.04
N ASN A 66 -11.41 -19.20 12.00
CA ASN A 66 -12.47 -19.34 12.99
C ASN A 66 -13.76 -18.75 12.44
N ASN A 67 -14.81 -19.56 12.36
CA ASN A 67 -16.15 -19.13 11.98
C ASN A 67 -17.14 -19.35 13.13
N LYS A 68 -16.99 -18.57 14.20
CA LYS A 68 -17.80 -18.50 15.45
C LYS A 68 -17.97 -19.83 16.20
N ASN A 69 -18.51 -20.85 15.55
CA ASN A 69 -18.83 -22.17 16.11
C ASN A 69 -17.98 -23.30 15.53
N SER A 70 -17.11 -23.03 14.55
CA SER A 70 -16.22 -24.04 13.98
C SER A 70 -14.91 -23.45 13.45
N TYR A 71 -13.88 -24.29 13.37
CA TYR A 71 -12.61 -23.97 12.73
C TYR A 71 -12.52 -24.67 11.38
N SER A 72 -11.87 -24.03 10.41
CA SER A 72 -11.47 -24.69 9.16
C SER A 72 -10.41 -25.77 9.43
N MET A 73 -10.16 -26.64 8.46
CA MET A 73 -8.91 -27.40 8.42
C MET A 73 -7.72 -26.43 8.36
N SER A 74 -6.59 -26.80 8.99
CA SER A 74 -5.36 -26.01 8.89
C SER A 74 -4.83 -26.06 7.46
N PHE A 75 -4.40 -24.91 6.93
CA PHE A 75 -3.77 -24.83 5.62
C PHE A 75 -2.54 -23.91 5.65
N LYS A 76 -1.63 -24.08 4.69
CA LYS A 76 -0.46 -23.21 4.56
C LYS A 76 -0.80 -22.02 3.66
N PRO A 77 -0.69 -20.77 4.14
CA PRO A 77 -0.85 -19.61 3.28
C PRO A 77 0.33 -19.50 2.30
N THR A 78 0.01 -19.34 1.02
CA THR A 78 1.00 -19.11 -0.04
C THR A 78 1.26 -17.62 -0.30
N THR A 79 0.32 -16.75 0.08
CA THR A 79 0.38 -15.30 -0.07
C THR A 79 0.31 -14.59 1.28
N GLY A 80 0.60 -13.29 1.25
CA GLY A 80 0.40 -12.38 2.34
C GLY A 80 1.49 -12.39 3.41
N VAL A 81 1.55 -11.29 4.15
CA VAL A 81 2.34 -11.11 5.36
C VAL A 81 1.42 -11.29 6.58
N LYS A 82 1.96 -11.75 7.71
CA LYS A 82 1.13 -12.06 8.89
C LYS A 82 0.64 -10.78 9.55
N GLN A 83 -0.66 -10.58 9.69
CA GLN A 83 -1.19 -9.50 10.52
C GLN A 83 -0.73 -9.66 11.98
N GLY A 84 -0.32 -8.56 12.62
CA GLY A 84 0.22 -8.56 14.00
C GLY A 84 1.67 -9.06 14.14
N GLY A 85 2.33 -9.47 13.05
CA GLY A 85 3.76 -9.79 13.08
C GLY A 85 4.62 -8.53 13.21
N LYS A 86 5.62 -8.53 14.10
CA LYS A 86 6.52 -7.37 14.30
C LYS A 86 7.23 -6.90 13.03
N CYS A 87 7.54 -7.83 12.12
CA CYS A 87 8.21 -7.52 10.85
C CYS A 87 7.24 -7.17 9.72
N SER A 88 5.95 -7.49 9.87
CA SER A 88 4.96 -7.38 8.79
C SER A 88 4.73 -5.96 8.30
N PRO A 89 4.66 -4.92 9.17
CA PRO A 89 4.59 -3.54 8.69
C PRO A 89 5.77 -3.17 7.79
N LYS A 90 6.99 -3.57 8.16
CA LYS A 90 8.19 -3.24 7.38
C LYS A 90 8.23 -3.98 6.04
N LEU A 91 7.85 -5.26 6.03
CA LEU A 91 7.73 -6.05 4.79
C LEU A 91 6.68 -5.45 3.86
N PHE A 92 5.57 -4.99 4.42
CA PHE A 92 4.54 -4.30 3.66
C PHE A 92 5.06 -2.98 3.07
N SER A 93 5.76 -2.15 3.85
CA SER A 93 6.37 -0.92 3.32
C SER A 93 7.32 -1.19 2.15
N ILE A 94 8.14 -2.25 2.24
CA ILE A 94 9.05 -2.67 1.15
C ILE A 94 8.25 -3.10 -0.08
N SER A 95 7.12 -3.79 0.10
CA SER A 95 6.29 -4.20 -1.03
C SER A 95 5.71 -3.03 -1.83
N LEU A 96 5.45 -1.89 -1.16
CA LEU A 96 4.95 -0.67 -1.78
C LEU A 96 6.05 0.24 -2.35
N GLU A 97 7.31 0.00 -2.03
CA GLU A 97 8.42 0.88 -2.41
C GLU A 97 8.50 1.13 -3.93
N PRO A 98 8.33 0.14 -4.83
CA PRO A 98 8.36 0.43 -6.26
C PRO A 98 7.15 1.24 -6.73
N LEU A 99 5.99 1.14 -6.06
CA LEU A 99 4.84 1.99 -6.36
C LEU A 99 5.14 3.45 -6.01
N LEU A 100 5.76 3.68 -4.85
CA LEU A 100 6.20 5.01 -4.44
C LEU A 100 7.21 5.59 -5.44
N GLU A 101 8.15 4.77 -5.92
CA GLU A 101 9.12 5.19 -6.93
C GLU A 101 8.44 5.57 -8.26
N ILE A 102 7.54 4.73 -8.78
CA ILE A 102 6.76 5.01 -10.01
C ILE A 102 5.98 6.33 -9.88
N ILE A 103 5.31 6.54 -8.75
CA ILE A 103 4.52 7.76 -8.51
C ILE A 103 5.43 8.98 -8.41
N SER A 104 6.56 8.87 -7.70
CA SER A 104 7.50 9.98 -7.50
C SER A 104 8.08 10.52 -8.81
N GLN A 105 8.22 9.66 -9.83
CA GLN A 105 8.70 10.01 -11.16
C GLN A 105 7.65 10.75 -12.01
N THR A 106 6.38 10.76 -11.59
CA THR A 106 5.34 11.52 -12.29
C THR A 106 5.37 13.00 -11.91
N GLU A 107 4.85 13.85 -12.79
CA GLU A 107 4.59 15.26 -12.48
C GLU A 107 3.23 15.48 -11.78
N ILE A 108 2.50 14.39 -11.49
CA ILE A 108 1.18 14.45 -10.87
C ILE A 108 1.36 14.67 -9.37
N GLY A 109 0.50 15.50 -8.79
CA GLY A 109 0.55 15.87 -7.38
C GLY A 109 0.08 17.31 -7.18
N ILE A 110 0.37 17.84 -5.99
CA ILE A 110 0.26 19.25 -5.66
C ILE A 110 1.58 19.74 -5.08
N ILE A 111 1.84 21.05 -5.14
CA ILE A 111 3.03 21.65 -4.54
C ILE A 111 2.59 22.54 -3.38
N ILE A 112 3.10 22.24 -2.19
CA ILE A 112 2.91 23.04 -0.97
C ILE A 112 4.29 23.44 -0.46
N ASP A 113 4.56 24.72 -0.29
CA ASP A 113 5.83 25.24 0.22
C ASP A 113 7.07 24.68 -0.49
N LYS A 114 7.01 24.54 -1.83
CA LYS A 114 8.03 23.95 -2.72
C LYS A 114 8.22 22.44 -2.59
N ILE A 115 7.41 21.76 -1.80
CA ILE A 115 7.41 20.29 -1.66
C ILE A 115 6.26 19.73 -2.48
N LYS A 116 6.57 18.76 -3.36
CA LYS A 116 5.55 18.01 -4.09
C LYS A 116 4.93 16.96 -3.16
N ILE A 117 3.61 16.92 -3.10
CA ILE A 117 2.81 15.92 -2.40
C ILE A 117 1.97 15.19 -3.45
N ASP A 118 2.26 13.91 -3.64
CA ASP A 118 1.65 13.03 -4.64
C ASP A 118 0.97 11.82 -3.98
N ILE A 119 1.69 11.12 -3.11
CA ILE A 119 1.22 9.97 -2.34
C ILE A 119 1.59 10.11 -0.87
N ILE A 120 0.67 9.73 0.01
CA ILE A 120 0.90 9.62 1.45
C ILE A 120 0.48 8.21 1.86
N ALA A 121 1.45 7.39 2.20
CA ALA A 121 1.21 6.03 2.69
C ALA A 121 1.53 5.98 4.19
N TYR A 122 0.54 5.60 4.99
CA TYR A 122 0.70 5.41 6.43
C TYR A 122 -0.03 4.16 6.87
N GLU A 123 0.73 3.19 7.39
CA GLU A 123 0.21 1.87 7.78
C GLU A 123 -0.61 1.21 6.65
N ASP A 124 -1.91 1.05 6.82
CA ASP A 124 -2.85 0.45 5.86
C ASP A 124 -3.60 1.48 4.99
N ASP A 125 -3.41 2.77 5.25
CA ASP A 125 -4.02 3.86 4.50
C ASP A 125 -3.03 4.41 3.45
N VAL A 126 -3.48 4.45 2.18
CA VAL A 126 -2.73 5.11 1.10
C VAL A 126 -3.59 6.21 0.49
N LEU A 127 -3.10 7.44 0.52
CA LEU A 127 -3.74 8.61 -0.07
C LEU A 127 -3.02 9.03 -1.34
N LEU A 128 -3.77 9.14 -2.43
CA LEU A 128 -3.33 9.78 -3.67
C LEU A 128 -3.86 11.21 -3.70
N VAL A 129 -2.98 12.17 -4.01
CA VAL A 129 -3.29 13.60 -3.99
C VAL A 129 -3.00 14.18 -5.37
N SER A 130 -3.93 14.96 -5.91
CA SER A 130 -3.71 15.66 -7.17
C SER A 130 -4.47 16.99 -7.27
N SER A 131 -4.03 17.86 -8.18
CA SER A 131 -4.67 19.15 -8.48
C SER A 131 -5.91 19.04 -9.39
N THR A 132 -6.05 17.96 -10.16
CA THR A 132 -7.19 17.78 -11.07
C THR A 132 -7.77 16.37 -11.03
N LYS A 133 -9.05 16.23 -11.38
CA LYS A 133 -9.71 14.92 -11.47
C LYS A 133 -9.05 14.00 -12.51
N ASN A 134 -8.66 14.54 -13.67
CA ASN A 134 -8.04 13.74 -14.75
C ASN A 134 -6.69 13.19 -14.33
N SER A 135 -5.88 13.99 -13.64
CA SER A 135 -4.57 13.54 -13.14
C SER A 135 -4.71 12.54 -11.99
N LEU A 136 -5.70 12.71 -11.11
CA LEU A 136 -6.04 11.69 -10.10
C LEU A 136 -6.47 10.37 -10.76
N GLN A 137 -7.23 10.42 -11.86
CA GLN A 137 -7.59 9.21 -12.61
C GLN A 137 -6.33 8.52 -13.19
N LYS A 138 -5.40 9.28 -13.76
CA LYS A 138 -4.10 8.71 -14.21
C LYS A 138 -3.33 8.02 -13.07
N PHE A 139 -3.36 8.58 -11.86
CA PHE A 139 -2.78 7.91 -10.69
C PHE A 139 -3.47 6.60 -10.36
N LEU A 140 -4.81 6.56 -10.40
CA LEU A 140 -5.54 5.32 -10.18
C LEU A 140 -5.21 4.27 -11.25
N ASP A 141 -5.05 4.67 -12.51
CA ASP A 141 -4.69 3.76 -13.59
C ASP A 141 -3.27 3.18 -13.38
N LEU A 142 -2.30 4.01 -12.94
CA LEU A 142 -0.95 3.55 -12.58
C LEU A 142 -0.95 2.59 -11.39
N VAL A 143 -1.70 2.90 -10.32
CA VAL A 143 -1.83 2.01 -9.17
C VAL A 143 -2.51 0.70 -9.55
N THR A 144 -3.51 0.76 -10.42
CA THR A 144 -4.21 -0.44 -10.91
C THR A 144 -3.26 -1.34 -11.69
N LYS A 145 -2.49 -0.76 -12.63
CA LYS A 145 -1.45 -1.49 -13.37
C LYS A 145 -0.39 -2.08 -12.46
N PHE A 146 0.10 -1.31 -11.48
CA PHE A 146 1.03 -1.83 -10.48
C PHE A 146 0.42 -2.99 -9.70
N GLY A 147 -0.86 -2.89 -9.33
CA GLY A 147 -1.60 -3.97 -8.68
C GLY A 147 -1.67 -5.24 -9.53
N GLU A 148 -1.81 -5.12 -10.84
CA GLU A 148 -1.76 -6.25 -11.78
C GLU A 148 -0.35 -6.86 -11.84
N ASP A 149 0.69 -6.03 -12.00
CA ASP A 149 2.08 -6.47 -12.15
C ASP A 149 2.63 -7.14 -10.86
N PHE A 150 2.21 -6.66 -9.69
CA PHE A 150 2.68 -7.12 -8.38
C PHE A 150 1.69 -8.08 -7.69
N GLU A 151 0.58 -8.42 -8.37
CA GLU A 151 -0.53 -9.24 -7.85
C GLU A 151 -1.11 -8.69 -6.53
N ILE A 152 -1.18 -7.36 -6.42
CA ILE A 152 -1.72 -6.64 -5.28
C ILE A 152 -3.09 -6.05 -5.65
N GLN A 153 -4.13 -6.39 -4.88
CA GLN A 153 -5.45 -5.79 -5.06
C GLN A 153 -5.66 -4.61 -4.11
N PHE A 154 -5.58 -3.39 -4.66
CA PHE A 154 -6.01 -2.17 -3.97
C PHE A 154 -7.51 -1.99 -4.11
N ASN A 155 -8.21 -1.74 -2.99
CA ASN A 155 -9.63 -1.35 -3.04
C ASN A 155 -9.73 0.18 -2.90
N PRO A 156 -10.28 0.89 -3.89
CA PRO A 156 -10.56 2.31 -3.73
C PRO A 156 -11.74 2.47 -2.78
N ILE A 157 -11.48 2.77 -1.50
CA ILE A 157 -12.51 2.78 -0.46
C ILE A 157 -13.21 4.12 -0.32
N LYS A 158 -12.65 5.22 -0.82
CA LYS A 158 -13.37 6.51 -0.88
C LYS A 158 -12.73 7.43 -1.90
N LYS A 159 -13.53 7.84 -2.90
CA LYS A 159 -13.24 9.01 -3.73
C LYS A 159 -13.74 10.23 -2.97
N THR A 160 -12.92 10.85 -2.14
CA THR A 160 -13.25 12.18 -1.60
C THR A 160 -12.92 13.21 -2.67
N LEU A 161 -13.81 13.31 -3.65
CA LEU A 161 -13.80 14.35 -4.68
C LEU A 161 -14.26 15.65 -4.02
N GLN A 162 -13.36 16.36 -3.37
CA GLN A 162 -13.74 17.58 -2.67
C GLN A 162 -12.71 18.67 -2.99
N CYS A 163 -13.05 19.58 -3.92
CA CYS A 163 -12.49 20.93 -3.84
C CYS A 163 -12.90 21.46 -2.46
N LEU A 164 -11.98 21.45 -1.50
CA LEU A 164 -12.11 22.16 -0.23
C LEU A 164 -11.45 23.52 -0.40
#